data_AF-A0A4Q4CIQ6-F1
#
_entry.id   AF-A0A4Q4CIQ6-F1
#
_cell.length_a   1.000
_cell.length_b   1.000
_cell.length_c   1.000
_cell.angle_alpha   90.00
_cell.angle_beta   90.00
_cell.angle_gamma   90.00
#
_symmetry.space_group_name_H-M   'P 1'
#
loop_
_entity.id
_entity.type
_entity.pdbx_description
1 polymer ?
#
loop_
_entity_poly.entity_id
_entity_poly.type
_entity_poly.pdbx_seq_one_letter_code
_entity_poly.pdbx_strand_id
1 'polypeptide(L)'
;MELQRISGGQSNPTFFVSYANRRLVLRKKPPGVTLPSAHAVDREARILQALAPTAVPVPPVVVFQAEPDVVGTPFYVMDRVEGRVFNSCDLPGAAVAERRAMYLSFAETLAKLHDVDWQAAGLEGFGRP
;
A
#
# COMPACT_ATOMS: atom_id res chain seq x y z
N MET A 1 14.53 15.83 -8.31
CA MET A 1 13.40 14.95 -7.96
C MET A 1 12.72 14.54 -9.24
N GLU A 2 12.41 13.27 -9.40
CA GLU A 2 11.70 12.74 -10.57
C GLU A 2 10.37 12.11 -10.13
N LEU A 3 9.33 12.30 -10.94
CA LEU A 3 7.98 11.79 -10.71
C LEU A 3 7.52 11.02 -11.95
N GLN A 4 7.17 9.75 -11.76
CA GLN A 4 6.64 8.91 -12.84
C GLN A 4 5.27 8.35 -12.42
N ARG A 5 4.23 8.69 -13.17
CA ARG A 5 2.89 8.13 -12.92
C ARG A 5 2.85 6.64 -13.27
N ILE A 6 2.25 5.85 -12.40
CA ILE A 6 1.99 4.42 -12.62
C ILE A 6 0.61 4.28 -13.27
N SER A 7 0.52 3.51 -14.36
CA SER A 7 -0.74 3.15 -15.01
C SER A 7 -1.33 1.87 -14.37
N GLY A 8 -2.66 1.71 -14.45
CA GLY A 8 -3.34 0.46 -14.06
C GLY A 8 -4.27 0.52 -12.83
N GLY A 9 -4.34 1.65 -12.11
CA GLY A 9 -5.27 1.84 -10.98
C GLY A 9 -6.39 2.83 -11.28
N GLN A 10 -7.65 2.41 -11.10
CA GLN A 10 -8.83 3.28 -11.29
C GLN A 10 -9.22 4.08 -10.03
N SER A 11 -8.64 3.76 -8.86
CA SER A 11 -8.98 4.44 -7.59
C SER A 11 -8.11 5.68 -7.33
N ASN A 12 -6.88 5.52 -6.85
CA ASN A 12 -6.04 6.64 -6.43
C ASN A 12 -4.83 6.83 -7.36
N PRO A 13 -4.59 8.04 -7.90
CA PRO A 13 -3.35 8.36 -8.59
C PRO A 13 -2.12 7.95 -7.78
N THR A 14 -1.26 7.12 -8.39
CA THR A 14 -0.04 6.58 -7.77
C THR A 14 1.16 6.91 -8.65
N PHE A 15 2.26 7.33 -8.03
CA PHE A 15 3.48 7.79 -8.69
C PHE A 15 4.70 7.15 -8.04
N PHE A 16 5.67 6.74 -8.85
CA PHE A 16 7.03 6.57 -8.37
C PHE A 16 7.68 7.95 -8.19
N VAL A 17 8.41 8.09 -7.10
CA VAL A 17 9.17 9.30 -6.78
C VAL A 17 10.62 8.91 -6.54
N SER A 18 11.54 9.52 -7.29
CA SER A 18 12.97 9.44 -7.04
C SER A 18 13.43 10.76 -6.43
N TYR A 19 13.93 10.71 -5.20
CA TYR A 19 14.41 11.88 -4.47
C TYR A 19 15.70 11.55 -3.72
N ALA A 20 16.78 12.27 -4.03
CA ALA A 20 18.13 11.98 -3.54
C ALA A 20 18.47 10.49 -3.77
N ASN A 21 18.83 9.76 -2.71
CA ASN A 21 19.14 8.33 -2.73
C ASN A 21 17.94 7.43 -2.38
N ARG A 22 16.71 7.96 -2.36
CA ARG A 22 15.50 7.22 -1.99
C ARG A 22 14.60 6.97 -3.18
N ARG A 23 13.98 5.78 -3.20
CA ARG A 23 12.90 5.40 -4.10
C ARG A 23 11.62 5.29 -3.30
N LEU A 24 10.61 6.03 -3.70
CA LEU A 24 9.37 6.19 -2.95
C LEU A 24 8.16 5.97 -3.86
N VAL A 25 7.01 5.77 -3.23
CA VAL A 25 5.70 5.76 -3.89
C VAL A 25 4.84 6.84 -3.26
N LEU A 26 4.33 7.76 -4.09
CA LEU A 26 3.32 8.74 -3.72
C LEU A 26 1.95 8.21 -4.14
N ARG A 27 0.99 8.17 -3.21
CA ARG A 27 -0.40 7.85 -3.51
C ARG A 27 -1.29 8.95 -2.96
N LYS A 28 -2.11 9.53 -3.83
CA LYS A 28 -2.93 10.71 -3.49
C LYS A 28 -4.37 10.52 -3.93
N LYS A 29 -5.27 11.24 -3.27
CA LYS A 29 -6.67 11.32 -3.69
C LYS A 29 -6.77 11.94 -5.11
N PRO A 30 -7.72 11.52 -5.97
CA PRO A 30 -8.01 12.23 -7.20
C PRO A 30 -8.51 13.66 -6.90
N PRO A 31 -8.27 14.62 -7.79
CA PRO A 31 -8.82 15.97 -7.65
C PRO A 31 -10.35 15.97 -7.80
N GLY A 32 -11.01 16.96 -7.19
CA GLY A 32 -12.46 17.17 -7.30
C GLY A 32 -13.29 16.55 -6.16
N VAL A 33 -14.62 16.70 -6.26
CA VAL A 33 -15.56 16.16 -5.28
C VAL A 33 -15.70 14.67 -5.51
N THR A 34 -15.27 13.87 -4.53
CA THR A 34 -15.42 12.42 -4.54
C THR A 34 -16.64 12.02 -3.70
N LEU A 35 -17.24 10.87 -4.00
CA LEU A 35 -18.27 10.28 -3.14
C LEU A 35 -17.71 10.05 -1.72
N PRO A 36 -18.55 10.11 -0.68
CA PRO A 36 -18.17 9.69 0.67
C PRO A 36 -17.60 8.27 0.65
N SER A 37 -16.51 8.02 1.38
CA SER A 37 -15.73 6.76 1.43
C SER A 37 -14.97 6.35 0.15
N ALA A 38 -15.21 7.00 -0.98
CA ALA A 38 -14.36 6.83 -2.16
C ALA A 38 -13.00 7.50 -1.92
N HIS A 39 -11.92 6.81 -2.29
CA HIS A 39 -10.55 7.36 -2.27
C HIS A 39 -10.01 7.69 -0.86
N ALA A 40 -10.27 6.80 0.10
CA ALA A 40 -9.83 6.93 1.49
C ALA A 40 -8.33 6.60 1.68
N VAL A 41 -7.45 7.44 1.13
CA VAL A 41 -5.98 7.33 1.28
C VAL A 41 -5.52 7.44 2.74
N ASP A 42 -6.30 8.11 3.58
CA ASP A 42 -6.13 8.18 5.04
C ASP A 42 -6.28 6.80 5.68
N ARG A 43 -7.29 6.04 5.27
CA ARG A 43 -7.53 4.68 5.75
C ARG A 43 -6.43 3.72 5.29
N GLU A 44 -5.98 3.84 4.04
CA GLU A 44 -4.86 3.06 3.50
C GLU A 44 -3.58 3.32 4.31
N ALA A 45 -3.23 4.59 4.53
CA ALA A 45 -2.05 4.96 5.33
C ALA A 45 -2.15 4.45 6.78
N ARG A 46 -3.33 4.56 7.42
CA ARG A 46 -3.56 4.08 8.78
C ARG A 46 -3.36 2.56 8.90
N ILE A 47 -3.88 1.76 7.96
CA ILE A 47 -3.63 0.30 7.95
C ILE A 47 -2.14 0.01 7.83
N LEU A 48 -1.45 0.64 6.87
CA LEU A 48 -0.03 0.38 6.64
C LEU A 48 0.81 0.72 7.88
N GLN A 49 0.50 1.85 8.54
CA GLN A 49 1.16 2.24 9.78
C GLN A 49 0.88 1.27 10.94
N ALA A 50 -0.36 0.79 11.07
CA ALA A 50 -0.75 -0.17 12.09
C ALA A 50 -0.13 -1.56 11.89
N LEU A 51 0.06 -1.97 10.63
CA LEU A 51 0.67 -3.26 10.28
C LEU A 51 2.20 -3.23 10.32
N ALA A 52 2.84 -2.06 10.19
CA ALA A 52 4.29 -1.91 10.18
C ALA A 52 5.03 -2.56 11.37
N PRO A 53 4.54 -2.53 12.62
CA PRO A 53 5.19 -3.22 13.75
C PRO A 53 4.86 -4.72 13.84
N THR A 54 4.05 -5.28 12.94
CA THR A 54 3.60 -6.69 12.97
C THR A 54 4.46 -7.58 12.08
N ALA A 55 4.13 -8.89 12.04
CA ALA A 55 4.78 -9.82 11.12
C ALA A 55 4.29 -9.70 9.66
N VAL A 56 3.28 -8.87 9.38
CA VAL A 56 2.75 -8.67 8.03
C VAL A 56 3.69 -7.77 7.24
N PRO A 57 4.23 -8.23 6.09
CA PRO A 57 5.12 -7.41 5.29
C PRO A 57 4.33 -6.26 4.62
N VAL A 58 4.62 -5.03 5.04
CA VAL A 58 4.06 -3.80 4.45
C VAL A 58 5.17 -2.78 4.18
N PRO A 59 5.05 -1.95 3.13
CA PRO A 59 5.99 -0.85 2.91
C PRO A 59 5.87 0.19 4.04
N PRO A 60 6.99 0.67 4.61
CA PRO A 60 6.98 1.75 5.58
C PRO A 60 6.35 3.02 5.00
N VAL A 61 5.35 3.56 5.71
CA VAL A 61 4.81 4.89 5.41
C VAL A 61 5.78 5.93 5.94
N VAL A 62 6.26 6.80 5.06
CA VAL A 62 7.19 7.89 5.36
C VAL A 62 6.44 9.10 5.90
N VAL A 63 5.33 9.45 5.26
CA VAL A 63 4.48 10.58 5.67
C VAL A 63 3.06 10.37 5.16
N PHE A 64 2.09 10.79 5.97
CA PHE A 64 0.71 11.03 5.56
C PHE A 64 0.41 12.51 5.75
N GLN A 65 -0.10 13.16 4.71
CA GLN A 65 -0.53 14.55 4.73
C GLN A 65 -2.05 14.58 4.48
N ALA A 66 -2.79 14.94 5.53
CA ALA A 66 -4.25 15.01 5.48
C ALA A 66 -4.74 16.26 4.74
N GLU A 67 -4.03 17.38 4.88
CA GLU A 67 -4.45 18.64 4.29
C GLU A 67 -4.09 18.72 2.79
N PRO A 68 -4.93 19.36 1.97
CA PRO A 68 -4.68 19.49 0.52
C PRO A 68 -3.67 20.60 0.18
N ASP A 69 -2.97 21.17 1.15
CA ASP A 69 -2.12 22.36 1.03
C ASP A 69 -0.81 22.14 0.27
N VAL A 70 -0.29 20.91 0.21
CA VAL A 70 1.00 20.62 -0.46
C VAL A 70 0.84 20.22 -1.93
N VAL A 71 -0.11 19.32 -2.25
CA VAL A 71 -0.29 18.78 -3.63
C VAL A 71 -1.74 18.87 -4.13
N GLY A 72 -2.55 19.73 -3.50
CA GLY A 72 -3.95 19.98 -3.85
C GLY A 72 -4.94 18.92 -3.35
N THR A 73 -4.46 17.82 -2.78
CA THR A 73 -5.28 16.70 -2.29
C THR A 73 -4.54 15.94 -1.18
N PRO A 74 -5.24 15.30 -0.22
CA PRO A 74 -4.62 14.41 0.75
C PRO A 74 -3.79 13.30 0.07
N PHE A 75 -2.68 12.92 0.68
CA PHE A 75 -1.77 11.90 0.15
C PHE A 75 -0.93 11.23 1.23
N TYR A 76 -0.33 10.10 0.88
CA TYR A 76 0.78 9.54 1.65
C TYR A 76 1.93 9.15 0.74
N VAL A 77 3.12 9.07 1.34
CA VAL A 77 4.35 8.58 0.71
C VAL A 77 4.84 7.38 1.50
N MET A 78 5.25 6.34 0.79
CA MET A 78 5.85 5.13 1.37
C MET A 78 7.13 4.76 0.63
N ASP A 79 7.94 3.91 1.25
CA ASP A 79 9.11 3.34 0.57
C ASP A 79 8.67 2.48 -0.63
N ARG A 80 9.43 2.56 -1.72
CA ARG A 80 9.23 1.66 -2.86
C ARG A 80 9.93 0.33 -2.57
N VAL A 81 9.15 -0.73 -2.48
CA VAL A 81 9.67 -2.10 -2.40
C VAL A 81 9.98 -2.60 -3.80
N GLU A 82 11.23 -2.96 -4.06
CA GLU A 82 11.61 -3.63 -5.30
C GLU A 82 11.21 -5.10 -5.24
N GLY A 83 10.62 -5.61 -6.31
CA GLY A 83 10.14 -6.99 -6.36
C GLY A 83 9.46 -7.35 -7.66
N ARG A 84 8.88 -8.54 -7.68
CA ARG A 84 8.12 -9.09 -8.82
C ARG A 84 6.64 -9.04 -8.48
N VAL A 85 5.82 -8.44 -9.34
CA VAL A 85 4.37 -8.42 -9.21
C VAL A 85 3.77 -9.40 -10.21
N PHE A 86 3.04 -10.40 -9.71
CA PHE A 86 2.33 -11.37 -10.54
C PHE A 86 0.84 -11.01 -10.56
N ASN A 87 0.34 -10.60 -11.72
CA ASN A 87 -1.08 -10.23 -11.89
C ASN A 87 -2.00 -11.44 -12.11
N SER A 88 -1.43 -12.62 -12.32
CA SER A 88 -2.17 -13.84 -12.59
C SER A 88 -1.70 -14.99 -11.70
N CYS A 89 -2.66 -15.79 -11.26
CA CYS A 89 -2.43 -16.94 -10.38
C CYS A 89 -1.66 -18.08 -11.07
N ASP A 90 -1.61 -18.13 -12.40
CA ASP A 90 -0.78 -19.11 -13.11
C ASP A 90 0.73 -18.79 -13.07
N LEU A 91 1.14 -17.70 -12.40
CA LEU A 91 2.51 -17.28 -12.13
C LEU A 91 3.40 -17.30 -13.40
N PRO A 92 3.05 -16.50 -14.42
CA PRO A 92 3.78 -16.49 -15.68
C PRO A 92 5.23 -16.04 -15.44
N GLY A 93 6.18 -16.74 -16.06
CA GLY A 93 7.62 -16.48 -15.89
C GLY A 93 8.25 -17.05 -14.60
N ALA A 94 7.47 -17.58 -13.67
CA ALA A 94 8.01 -18.30 -12.50
C ALA A 94 8.33 -19.76 -12.87
N ALA A 95 9.49 -20.25 -12.43
CA ALA A 95 9.87 -21.64 -12.62
C ALA A 95 8.93 -22.57 -11.84
N VAL A 96 8.57 -23.72 -12.41
CA VAL A 96 7.60 -24.66 -11.79
C VAL A 96 8.01 -25.03 -10.36
N ALA A 97 9.30 -25.22 -10.12
CA ALA A 97 9.85 -25.55 -8.79
C ALA A 97 9.64 -24.44 -7.74
N GLU A 98 9.54 -23.17 -8.16
CA GLU A 98 9.38 -22.02 -7.24
C GLU A 98 7.91 -21.80 -6.85
N ARG A 99 6.96 -22.20 -7.71
CA ARG A 99 5.54 -21.86 -7.56
C ARG A 99 4.96 -22.32 -6.23
N ARG A 100 5.33 -23.52 -5.78
CA ARG A 100 4.87 -24.05 -4.48
C ARG A 100 5.26 -23.12 -3.33
N ALA A 101 6.52 -22.69 -3.29
CA ALA A 101 7.02 -21.80 -2.24
C ALA A 101 6.32 -20.43 -2.29
N MET A 102 6.06 -19.90 -3.48
CA MET A 102 5.32 -18.63 -3.65
C MET A 102 3.89 -18.72 -3.11
N TYR A 103 3.18 -19.81 -3.39
CA TYR A 103 1.83 -20.02 -2.88
C TYR A 103 1.78 -20.24 -1.36
N LEU A 104 2.76 -20.96 -0.80
CA LEU A 104 2.89 -21.10 0.65
C LEU A 104 3.17 -19.75 1.32
N SER A 105 4.09 -18.95 0.76
CA SER A 105 4.38 -17.61 1.26
C SER A 105 3.17 -16.68 1.21
N PHE A 106 2.34 -16.78 0.17
CA PHE A 106 1.07 -16.06 0.09
C PHE A 106 0.11 -16.48 1.22
N ALA A 107 -0.09 -17.79 1.42
CA ALA A 107 -0.95 -18.31 2.48
C ALA A 107 -0.45 -17.94 3.88
N GLU A 108 0.86 -18.03 4.13
CA GLU A 108 1.50 -17.61 5.37
C GLU A 108 1.31 -16.11 5.65
N THR A 109 1.38 -15.27 4.60
CA THR A 109 1.17 -13.83 4.73
C THR A 109 -0.28 -13.52 5.10
N LEU A 110 -1.25 -14.21 4.49
CA LEU A 110 -2.66 -14.08 4.87
C LEU A 110 -2.93 -14.58 6.29
N ALA A 111 -2.31 -15.69 6.70
CA ALA A 111 -2.41 -16.18 8.06
C ALA A 111 -1.88 -15.16 9.08
N LYS A 112 -0.70 -14.58 8.83
CA LYS A 112 -0.14 -13.49 9.65
C LYS A 112 -1.08 -12.30 9.73
N LEU A 113 -1.72 -11.92 8.62
CA LEU A 113 -2.68 -10.81 8.59
C LEU A 113 -3.93 -11.11 9.42
N HIS A 114 -4.46 -12.33 9.35
CA HIS A 114 -5.62 -12.75 10.16
C HIS A 114 -5.30 -12.90 11.65
N ASP A 115 -4.04 -13.13 12.00
CA ASP A 115 -3.55 -13.26 13.38
C ASP A 115 -3.24 -11.90 14.03
N VAL A 116 -3.31 -10.79 13.28
CA VAL A 116 -3.06 -9.46 13.84
C VAL A 116 -4.15 -9.12 14.86
N ASP A 117 -3.72 -8.85 16.11
CA ASP A 117 -4.52 -8.14 17.09
C ASP A 117 -4.72 -6.69 16.62
N TRP A 118 -5.82 -6.46 15.90
CA TRP A 118 -6.14 -5.18 15.31
C TRP A 118 -6.47 -4.11 16.37
N GLN A 119 -6.90 -4.52 17.57
CA GLN A 119 -7.15 -3.59 18.68
C GLN A 119 -5.83 -3.07 19.24
N ALA A 120 -4.89 -3.99 19.53
CA ALA A 120 -3.53 -3.63 19.94
C ALA A 120 -2.78 -2.83 18.85
N ALA A 121 -3.09 -3.08 17.57
CA ALA A 121 -2.56 -2.30 16.44
C ALA A 121 -3.22 -0.91 16.27
N GLY A 122 -4.16 -0.51 17.15
CA GLY A 122 -4.80 0.81 17.12
C GLY A 122 -5.82 0.99 16.01
N LEU A 123 -6.44 -0.10 15.52
CA LEU A 123 -7.47 -0.08 14.48
C LEU A 123 -8.90 -0.02 15.05
N GLU A 124 -9.05 0.40 16.31
CA GLU A 124 -10.37 0.70 16.88
C GLU A 124 -11.14 1.75 16.05
N GLY A 125 -12.43 1.48 15.84
CA GLY A 125 -13.30 2.33 15.01
C GLY A 125 -12.96 2.32 13.50
N PHE A 126 -12.06 1.44 13.05
CA PHE A 126 -11.67 1.41 11.63
C PHE A 126 -12.74 0.75 10.75
N GLY A 127 -13.37 -0.34 11.20
CA GLY A 127 -14.33 -1.13 10.41
C GLY A 127 -15.67 -1.31 11.10
N ARG A 128 -16.47 -2.24 10.56
CA ARG A 128 -17.60 -2.83 11.29
C ARG A 128 -17.07 -4.09 11.98
N PRO A 129 -17.39 -4.31 13.27
CA PRO A 129 -16.99 -5.52 13.98
C PRO A 129 -17.63 -6.77 13.37
#